data_AF-A0A2N7DSF3-F1
#
_entry.id   AF-A0A2N7DSF3-F1
#
_cell.length_a   1.000
_cell.length_b   1.000
_cell.length_c   1.000
_cell.angle_alpha   90.00
_cell.angle_beta   90.00
_cell.angle_gamma   90.00
#
_symmetry.space_group_name_H-M   'P 1'
#
loop_
_entity.id
_entity.type
_entity.pdbx_description
1 polymer ?
#
loop_
_entity_poly.entity_id
_entity_poly.type
_entity_poly.pdbx_seq_one_letter_code
_entity_poly.pdbx_strand_id
1 'polypeptide(L)'
;MLNVDISNPALYGLDESQLVTVQGHLLTQKTADAFGQMQQHAVLDGIAIELCSAHRNFAKQAAIWNAKAQGKRILLDHNNQVLDCQNLTDDQLVDAILNWSALPGASRHHWGTDIDVYDGNNINRQQLKLISDEYLIDGPCGALSVWLQHHAQQYGFYLPYQAGRSGVSPEPWHLSYFPESSLYLAQYDRKSLKQLLSNSNISLKSALINRLDELVDRYVYFIADAPK
;
A
#
# COMPACT_ATOMS: atom_id res chain seq x y z
N MET A 1 10.66 -5.02 24.79
CA MET A 1 9.49 -4.29 24.24
C MET A 1 9.95 -2.90 23.91
N LEU A 2 9.72 -2.45 22.68
CA LEU A 2 10.08 -1.13 22.22
C LEU A 2 9.13 -0.11 22.88
N ASN A 3 9.53 0.48 24.01
CA ASN A 3 8.86 1.65 24.58
C ASN A 3 9.27 2.89 23.79
N VAL A 4 8.80 2.95 22.55
CA VAL A 4 8.84 4.16 21.74
C VAL A 4 7.51 4.85 22.01
N ASP A 5 7.54 6.01 22.66
CA ASP A 5 6.35 6.82 22.93
C ASP A 5 5.88 7.47 21.61
N ILE A 6 5.12 6.70 20.82
CA ILE A 6 4.54 7.12 19.55
C ILE A 6 3.09 7.52 19.84
N SER A 7 2.79 8.81 19.68
CA SER A 7 1.49 9.40 19.99
C SER A 7 0.32 8.74 19.25
N ASN A 8 0.52 8.32 18.00
CA ASN A 8 -0.49 7.62 17.20
C ASN A 8 0.08 6.31 16.62
N PRO A 9 0.12 5.20 17.39
CA PRO A 9 0.76 3.95 16.98
C PRO A 9 0.08 3.29 15.77
N ALA A 10 -1.22 3.51 15.56
CA ALA A 10 -1.97 2.97 14.43
C ALA A 10 -1.41 3.46 13.08
N LEU A 11 -0.96 4.73 12.99
CA LEU A 11 -0.40 5.29 11.74
C LEU A 11 0.84 4.53 11.23
N TYR A 12 1.55 3.86 12.14
CA TYR A 12 2.78 3.13 11.85
C TYR A 12 2.59 1.61 11.90
N GLY A 13 1.33 1.14 12.01
CA GLY A 13 0.98 -0.27 12.02
C GLY A 13 1.32 -0.97 13.34
N LEU A 14 1.33 -0.23 14.45
CA LEU A 14 1.64 -0.75 15.78
C LEU A 14 0.38 -1.03 16.63
N ASP A 15 -0.79 -0.59 16.17
CA ASP A 15 -2.08 -0.85 16.80
C ASP A 15 -3.12 -1.21 15.73
N GLU A 16 -3.80 -2.33 15.93
CA GLU A 16 -4.88 -2.84 15.07
C GLU A 16 -6.17 -3.13 15.85
N SER A 17 -6.26 -2.66 17.11
CA SER A 17 -7.33 -3.00 18.05
C SER A 17 -8.71 -2.50 17.64
N GLN A 18 -8.77 -1.42 16.84
CA GLN A 18 -10.02 -0.81 16.36
C GLN A 18 -10.43 -1.30 14.96
N LEU A 19 -9.71 -2.27 14.39
CA LEU A 19 -10.00 -2.79 13.05
C LEU A 19 -10.99 -3.95 13.09
N VAL A 20 -11.79 -4.07 12.04
CA VAL A 20 -12.78 -5.13 11.84
C VAL A 20 -12.38 -6.05 10.70
N THR A 21 -12.83 -7.30 10.77
CA THR A 21 -12.48 -8.32 9.76
C THR A 21 -13.48 -8.33 8.61
N VAL A 22 -12.99 -8.18 7.38
CA VAL A 22 -13.74 -8.31 6.12
C VAL A 22 -12.95 -9.24 5.20
N GLN A 23 -13.56 -10.34 4.73
CA GLN A 23 -12.90 -11.32 3.85
C GLN A 23 -11.52 -11.83 4.36
N GLY A 24 -11.35 -11.94 5.68
CA GLY A 24 -10.07 -12.35 6.29
C GLY A 24 -9.01 -11.24 6.37
N HIS A 25 -9.37 -10.01 6.03
CA HIS A 25 -8.53 -8.82 6.09
C HIS A 25 -9.05 -7.83 7.14
N LEU A 26 -8.17 -6.99 7.69
CA LEU A 26 -8.51 -5.99 8.70
C LEU A 26 -8.65 -4.61 8.06
N LEU A 27 -9.74 -3.90 8.36
CA LEU A 27 -10.06 -2.55 7.87
C LEU A 27 -10.62 -1.70 9.02
N THR A 28 -10.62 -0.38 8.88
CA THR A 28 -11.45 0.45 9.76
C THR A 28 -12.94 0.14 9.51
N GLN A 29 -13.79 0.36 10.51
CA GLN A 29 -15.23 0.13 10.34
C GLN A 29 -15.81 0.93 9.15
N LYS A 30 -15.43 2.20 9.00
CA LYS A 30 -15.94 3.04 7.91
C LYS A 30 -15.46 2.58 6.53
N THR A 31 -14.20 2.16 6.43
CA THR A 31 -13.67 1.58 5.18
C THR A 31 -14.39 0.28 4.85
N ALA A 32 -14.67 -0.58 5.85
CA ALA A 32 -15.44 -1.80 5.67
C ALA A 32 -16.86 -1.54 5.15
N ASP A 33 -17.57 -0.57 5.75
CA ASP A 33 -18.93 -0.21 5.35
C ASP A 33 -18.97 0.37 3.93
N ALA A 34 -18.02 1.24 3.60
CA ALA A 34 -17.88 1.82 2.26
C ALA A 34 -17.52 0.76 1.22
N PHE A 35 -16.59 -0.14 1.54
CA PHE A 35 -16.19 -1.23 0.67
C PHE A 35 -17.36 -2.18 0.39
N GLY A 36 -18.15 -2.53 1.40
CA GLY A 36 -19.33 -3.37 1.23
C GLY A 36 -20.37 -2.75 0.29
N GLN A 37 -20.59 -1.43 0.35
CA GLN A 37 -21.48 -0.73 -0.57
C GLN A 37 -20.92 -0.73 -2.01
N MET A 38 -19.61 -0.48 -2.17
CA MET A 38 -18.95 -0.53 -3.46
C MET A 38 -19.03 -1.92 -4.09
N GLN A 39 -18.81 -2.98 -3.31
CA GLN A 39 -18.96 -4.37 -3.76
C GLN A 39 -20.38 -4.68 -4.22
N GLN A 40 -21.40 -4.26 -3.46
CA GLN A 40 -22.80 -4.50 -3.82
C GLN A 40 -23.15 -3.87 -5.17
N HIS A 41 -22.68 -2.65 -5.43
CA HIS A 41 -22.90 -2.01 -6.73
C HIS A 41 -22.14 -2.71 -7.86
N ALA A 42 -20.86 -3.03 -7.65
CA ALA A 42 -20.05 -3.69 -8.66
C ALA A 42 -20.65 -5.04 -9.12
N VAL A 43 -21.25 -5.80 -8.20
CA VAL A 43 -21.93 -7.06 -8.52
C VAL A 43 -23.10 -6.86 -9.48
N LEU A 44 -23.85 -5.75 -9.34
CA LEU A 44 -24.96 -5.43 -10.25
C LEU A 44 -24.47 -5.13 -11.68
N ASP A 45 -23.22 -4.66 -11.79
CA ASP A 45 -22.54 -4.40 -13.06
C ASP A 45 -21.69 -5.60 -13.54
N GLY A 46 -21.83 -6.77 -12.89
CA GLY A 46 -21.17 -8.02 -13.29
C GLY A 46 -19.72 -8.17 -12.83
N ILE A 47 -19.25 -7.35 -11.88
CA ILE A 47 -17.88 -7.35 -11.36
C ILE A 47 -17.86 -7.90 -9.93
N ALA A 48 -16.99 -8.88 -9.66
CA ALA A 48 -16.80 -9.43 -8.32
C ALA A 48 -15.53 -8.83 -7.69
N ILE A 49 -15.65 -7.66 -7.06
CA ILE A 49 -14.50 -7.04 -6.36
C ILE A 49 -14.17 -7.87 -5.13
N GLU A 50 -12.96 -8.42 -5.05
CA GLU A 50 -12.48 -9.22 -3.92
C GLU A 50 -11.19 -8.62 -3.32
N LEU A 51 -10.98 -8.83 -2.02
CA LEU A 51 -9.79 -8.32 -1.33
C LEU A 51 -8.53 -9.15 -1.62
N CYS A 52 -7.58 -8.43 -2.18
CA CYS A 52 -6.14 -8.56 -2.08
C CYS A 52 -5.51 -8.59 -0.70
N SER A 53 -5.44 -7.40 -0.17
CA SER A 53 -4.60 -7.02 0.94
C SER A 53 -5.28 -5.79 1.51
N ALA A 54 -5.19 -5.63 2.81
CA ALA A 54 -5.69 -4.45 3.49
C ALA A 54 -4.71 -4.17 4.61
N HIS A 55 -5.17 -4.11 5.86
CA HIS A 55 -4.27 -3.82 6.96
C HIS A 55 -3.08 -4.78 7.05
N ARG A 56 -1.90 -4.17 7.24
CA ARG A 56 -0.66 -4.88 7.44
C ARG A 56 0.10 -4.19 8.57
N ASN A 57 0.29 -4.88 9.69
CA ASN A 57 1.05 -4.33 10.79
C ASN A 57 2.54 -4.10 10.44
N PHE A 58 3.22 -3.32 11.27
CA PHE A 58 4.64 -2.95 11.11
C PHE A 58 5.53 -4.19 10.92
N ALA A 59 5.36 -5.20 11.77
CA ALA A 59 6.19 -6.40 11.76
C ALA A 59 6.08 -7.18 10.44
N LYS A 60 4.86 -7.31 9.89
CA LYS A 60 4.63 -7.92 8.58
C LYS A 60 5.29 -7.11 7.46
N GLN A 61 5.14 -5.78 7.45
CA GLN A 61 5.79 -4.94 6.45
C GLN A 61 7.33 -5.00 6.55
N ALA A 62 7.89 -4.99 7.76
CA ALA A 62 9.31 -5.13 8.03
C ALA A 62 9.86 -6.50 7.55
N ALA A 63 9.10 -7.58 7.72
CA ALA A 63 9.49 -8.88 7.19
C ALA A 63 9.55 -8.89 5.64
N ILE A 64 8.59 -8.24 4.97
CA ILE A 64 8.60 -8.09 3.50
C ILE A 64 9.82 -7.27 3.05
N TRP A 65 10.05 -6.12 3.70
CA TRP A 65 11.19 -5.25 3.45
C TRP A 65 12.52 -5.99 3.59
N ASN A 66 12.73 -6.64 4.75
CA ASN A 66 13.97 -7.37 5.04
C ASN A 66 14.17 -8.53 4.07
N ALA A 67 13.11 -9.25 3.69
CA ALA A 67 13.21 -10.32 2.71
C ALA A 67 13.63 -9.80 1.32
N LYS A 68 13.12 -8.65 0.90
CA LYS A 68 13.52 -7.97 -0.35
C LYS A 68 14.98 -7.50 -0.29
N ALA A 69 15.36 -6.80 0.78
CA ALA A 69 16.73 -6.33 0.98
C ALA A 69 17.77 -7.48 1.07
N GLN A 70 17.34 -8.67 1.46
CA GLN A 70 18.18 -9.87 1.53
C GLN A 70 18.15 -10.72 0.24
N GLY A 71 17.49 -10.24 -0.83
CA GLY A 71 17.35 -10.99 -2.09
C GLY A 71 16.48 -12.24 -1.99
N LYS A 72 15.73 -12.43 -0.90
CA LYS A 72 14.82 -13.58 -0.70
C LYS A 72 13.48 -13.40 -1.42
N ARG A 73 13.21 -12.20 -1.94
CA ARG A 73 12.05 -11.87 -2.76
C ARG A 73 12.52 -11.13 -4.00
N ILE A 74 11.89 -11.44 -5.12
CA ILE A 74 12.17 -10.77 -6.39
C ILE A 74 11.91 -9.26 -6.24
N LEU A 75 12.85 -8.47 -6.77
CA LEU A 75 12.68 -7.05 -7.03
C LEU A 75 12.48 -6.86 -8.52
N LEU A 76 11.55 -5.97 -8.86
CA LEU A 76 11.24 -5.61 -10.23
C LEU A 76 11.64 -4.15 -10.44
N ASP A 77 12.14 -3.84 -11.63
CA ASP A 77 12.27 -2.46 -12.09
C ASP A 77 10.91 -1.87 -12.48
N HIS A 78 10.91 -0.66 -13.02
CA HIS A 78 9.68 0.01 -13.48
C HIS A 78 9.08 -0.62 -14.75
N ASN A 79 9.79 -1.54 -15.42
CA ASN A 79 9.35 -2.29 -16.59
C ASN A 79 8.98 -3.75 -16.25
N ASN A 80 8.75 -4.05 -14.96
CA ASN A 80 8.47 -5.40 -14.45
C ASN A 80 9.58 -6.43 -14.72
N GLN A 81 10.84 -5.98 -14.91
CA GLN A 81 11.99 -6.86 -15.10
C GLN A 81 12.72 -7.14 -13.79
N VAL A 82 13.21 -8.36 -13.62
CA VAL A 82 13.93 -8.76 -12.39
C VAL A 82 15.23 -7.97 -12.24
N LEU A 83 15.40 -7.33 -11.09
CA LEU A 83 16.63 -6.62 -10.72
C LEU A 83 17.62 -7.56 -10.04
N ASP A 84 18.87 -7.54 -10.53
CA ASP A 84 19.99 -8.15 -9.80
C ASP A 84 20.41 -7.24 -8.65
N CYS A 85 20.13 -7.69 -7.43
CA CYS A 85 20.38 -6.94 -6.21
C CYS A 85 21.86 -6.96 -5.79
N GLN A 86 22.70 -7.85 -6.35
CA GLN A 86 24.08 -8.06 -5.88
C GLN A 86 25.01 -6.87 -6.17
N ASN A 87 24.67 -6.06 -7.17
CA ASN A 87 25.49 -4.95 -7.64
C ASN A 87 24.95 -3.57 -7.23
N LEU A 88 23.86 -3.53 -6.45
CA LEU A 88 23.26 -2.28 -5.99
C LEU A 88 23.93 -1.79 -4.71
N THR A 89 24.17 -0.48 -4.61
CA THR A 89 24.47 0.16 -3.32
C THR A 89 23.25 0.10 -2.39
N ASP A 90 23.45 0.29 -1.09
CA ASP A 90 22.33 0.35 -0.13
C ASP A 90 21.25 1.36 -0.54
N ASP A 91 21.66 2.54 -1.03
CA ASP A 91 20.74 3.57 -1.51
C ASP A 91 19.96 3.14 -2.77
N GLN A 92 20.64 2.53 -3.73
CA GLN A 92 19.99 2.00 -4.94
C GLN A 92 19.02 0.85 -4.60
N LEU A 93 19.36 0.03 -3.62
CA LEU A 93 18.51 -1.07 -3.16
C LEU A 93 17.28 -0.53 -2.40
N VAL A 94 17.44 0.52 -1.58
CA VAL A 94 16.31 1.24 -0.96
C VAL A 94 15.35 1.74 -2.06
N ASP A 95 15.86 2.44 -3.06
CA ASP A 95 15.05 3.00 -4.14
C ASP A 95 14.33 1.90 -4.95
N ALA A 96 15.04 0.82 -5.25
CA ALA A 96 14.48 -0.34 -5.95
C ALA A 96 13.34 -1.01 -5.18
N ILE A 97 13.47 -1.14 -3.85
CA ILE A 97 12.40 -1.71 -3.00
C ILE A 97 11.21 -0.75 -2.98
N LEU A 98 11.45 0.55 -2.80
CA LEU A 98 10.40 1.56 -2.64
C LEU A 98 9.55 1.80 -3.89
N ASN A 99 10.03 1.40 -5.06
CA ASN A 99 9.21 1.43 -6.28
C ASN A 99 7.92 0.61 -6.16
N TRP A 100 7.94 -0.49 -5.40
CA TRP A 100 6.84 -1.47 -5.31
C TRP A 100 6.50 -1.90 -3.88
N SER A 101 7.18 -1.36 -2.87
CA SER A 101 6.99 -1.76 -1.48
C SER A 101 7.31 -0.64 -0.53
N ALA A 102 6.27 -0.13 0.12
CA ALA A 102 6.40 0.91 1.12
C ALA A 102 7.38 0.55 2.26
N LEU A 103 8.03 1.57 2.78
CA LEU A 103 8.85 1.45 3.99
C LEU A 103 7.99 1.02 5.19
N PRO A 104 8.45 0.11 6.07
CA PRO A 104 7.74 -0.22 7.31
C PRO A 104 7.50 1.01 8.17
N GLY A 105 6.26 1.21 8.61
CA GLY A 105 5.81 2.41 9.31
C GLY A 105 5.30 3.52 8.40
N ALA A 106 5.54 3.44 7.08
CA ALA A 106 5.11 4.42 6.09
C ALA A 106 4.11 3.85 5.05
N SER A 107 3.72 2.58 5.17
CA SER A 107 2.69 1.99 4.31
C SER A 107 1.31 2.51 4.69
N ARG A 108 0.51 2.93 3.71
CA ARG A 108 -0.90 3.31 3.94
C ARG A 108 -1.76 2.13 4.38
N HIS A 109 -1.35 0.89 4.06
CA HIS A 109 -1.99 -0.31 4.62
C HIS A 109 -1.87 -0.37 6.15
N HIS A 110 -0.97 0.37 6.81
CA HIS A 110 -0.98 0.45 8.27
C HIS A 110 -2.29 1.02 8.84
N TRP A 111 -3.06 1.74 8.02
CA TRP A 111 -4.19 2.52 8.50
C TRP A 111 -5.52 1.77 8.48
N GLY A 112 -5.58 0.64 7.77
CA GLY A 112 -6.84 -0.07 7.54
C GLY A 112 -7.82 0.68 6.61
N THR A 113 -7.37 1.75 5.96
CA THR A 113 -8.12 2.55 4.98
C THR A 113 -7.82 2.18 3.54
N ASP A 114 -6.75 1.41 3.34
CA ASP A 114 -6.18 1.12 2.04
C ASP A 114 -6.28 -0.37 1.74
N ILE A 115 -6.80 -0.69 0.56
CA ILE A 115 -7.12 -2.03 0.09
C ILE A 115 -6.54 -2.26 -1.31
N ASP A 116 -6.02 -3.46 -1.53
CA ASP A 116 -5.74 -3.98 -2.86
C ASP A 116 -6.93 -4.84 -3.28
N VAL A 117 -7.44 -4.65 -4.49
CA VAL A 117 -8.60 -5.38 -5.01
C VAL A 117 -8.33 -6.04 -6.35
N TYR A 118 -9.03 -7.14 -6.64
CA TYR A 118 -8.99 -7.83 -7.93
C TYR A 118 -10.39 -8.31 -8.32
N ASP A 119 -10.56 -8.71 -9.58
CA ASP A 119 -11.83 -9.26 -10.07
C ASP A 119 -11.89 -10.79 -9.90
N GLY A 120 -12.62 -11.23 -8.88
CA GLY A 120 -12.81 -12.62 -8.53
C GLY A 120 -13.54 -13.45 -9.59
N ASN A 121 -14.23 -12.83 -10.55
CA ASN A 121 -14.86 -13.55 -11.67
C ASN A 121 -13.82 -14.00 -12.70
N ASN A 122 -12.68 -13.30 -12.81
CA ASN A 122 -11.77 -13.42 -13.94
C ASN A 122 -10.38 -13.93 -13.56
N ILE A 123 -9.95 -13.79 -12.30
CA ILE A 123 -8.69 -14.35 -11.81
C ILE A 123 -8.85 -14.82 -10.37
N ASN A 124 -8.27 -15.98 -10.04
CA ASN A 124 -8.23 -16.44 -8.66
C ASN A 124 -7.03 -15.85 -7.91
N ARG A 125 -7.15 -15.81 -6.59
CA ARG A 125 -6.15 -15.18 -5.73
C ARG A 125 -4.76 -15.80 -5.83
N GLN A 126 -4.67 -17.09 -6.13
CA GLN A 126 -3.41 -17.83 -6.23
C GLN A 126 -2.65 -17.50 -7.53
N GLN A 127 -3.36 -17.09 -8.58
CA GLN A 127 -2.78 -16.69 -9.87
C GLN A 127 -2.42 -15.20 -9.92
N LEU A 128 -3.10 -14.36 -9.13
CA LEU A 128 -2.91 -12.91 -9.08
C LEU A 128 -1.47 -12.53 -8.71
N LYS A 129 -0.85 -11.69 -9.53
CA LYS A 129 0.54 -11.22 -9.35
C LYS A 129 0.64 -9.77 -8.89
N LEU A 130 -0.44 -8.99 -9.00
CA LEU A 130 -0.46 -7.55 -8.78
C LEU A 130 0.57 -6.84 -9.67
N ILE A 131 0.36 -6.96 -10.98
CA ILE A 131 1.12 -6.27 -12.02
C ILE A 131 0.16 -5.49 -12.92
N SER A 132 0.63 -4.38 -13.50
CA SER A 132 -0.22 -3.49 -14.30
C SER A 132 -0.90 -4.20 -15.46
N ASP A 133 -0.24 -5.19 -16.07
CA ASP A 133 -0.78 -6.01 -17.16
C ASP A 133 -2.10 -6.70 -16.79
N GLU A 134 -2.29 -7.06 -15.53
CA GLU A 134 -3.55 -7.69 -15.07
C GLU A 134 -4.73 -6.73 -15.12
N TYR A 135 -4.49 -5.41 -15.14
CA TYR A 135 -5.49 -4.34 -15.06
C TYR A 135 -5.59 -3.51 -16.36
N LEU A 136 -4.86 -3.91 -17.41
CA LEU A 136 -5.08 -3.40 -18.76
C LEU A 136 -6.45 -3.86 -19.29
N ILE A 137 -6.96 -3.21 -20.34
CA ILE A 137 -8.31 -3.45 -20.88
C ILE A 137 -8.53 -4.94 -21.24
N ASP A 138 -7.51 -5.63 -21.73
CA ASP A 138 -7.50 -7.04 -22.10
C ASP A 138 -7.03 -7.98 -20.96
N GLY A 139 -6.63 -7.42 -19.82
CA GLY A 139 -6.26 -8.15 -18.62
C GLY A 139 -7.47 -8.65 -17.83
N PRO A 140 -7.29 -9.64 -16.93
CA PRO A 140 -8.37 -10.23 -16.14
C PRO A 140 -9.09 -9.21 -15.23
N CYS A 141 -8.42 -8.17 -14.78
CA CYS A 141 -9.00 -7.08 -13.97
C CYS A 141 -9.25 -5.81 -14.81
N GLY A 142 -9.23 -5.88 -16.14
CA GLY A 142 -9.45 -4.73 -17.01
C GLY A 142 -10.82 -4.08 -16.83
N ALA A 143 -11.88 -4.90 -16.78
CA ALA A 143 -13.24 -4.43 -16.52
C ALA A 143 -13.36 -3.74 -15.15
N LEU A 144 -12.77 -4.35 -14.11
CA LEU A 144 -12.67 -3.78 -12.77
C LEU A 144 -11.94 -2.42 -12.77
N SER A 145 -10.78 -2.35 -13.42
CA SER A 145 -9.95 -1.13 -13.50
C SER A 145 -10.75 0.02 -14.12
N VAL A 146 -11.48 -0.23 -15.20
CA VAL A 146 -12.37 0.77 -15.83
C VAL A 146 -13.51 1.15 -14.88
N TRP A 147 -14.15 0.18 -14.23
CA TRP A 147 -15.26 0.43 -13.31
C TRP A 147 -14.84 1.29 -12.11
N LEU A 148 -13.69 1.00 -11.50
CA LEU A 148 -13.16 1.76 -10.37
C LEU A 148 -12.93 3.24 -10.72
N GLN A 149 -12.45 3.54 -11.93
CA GLN A 149 -12.24 4.92 -12.40
C GLN A 149 -13.54 5.73 -12.45
N HIS A 150 -14.70 5.09 -12.64
CA HIS A 150 -16.00 5.77 -12.75
C HIS A 150 -16.76 5.80 -11.42
N HIS A 151 -16.57 4.78 -10.56
CA HIS A 151 -17.44 4.54 -9.42
C HIS A 151 -16.77 4.64 -8.05
N ALA A 152 -15.45 4.38 -7.92
CA ALA A 152 -14.79 4.27 -6.61
C ALA A 152 -14.97 5.54 -5.75
N GLN A 153 -14.89 6.72 -6.37
CA GLN A 153 -15.04 8.01 -5.67
C GLN A 153 -16.41 8.17 -5.01
N GLN A 154 -17.47 7.59 -5.60
CA GLN A 154 -18.84 7.65 -5.04
C GLN A 154 -18.93 6.99 -3.67
N TYR A 155 -18.03 6.04 -3.40
CA TYR A 155 -17.91 5.31 -2.15
C TYR A 155 -16.79 5.83 -1.24
N GLY A 156 -16.15 6.94 -1.60
CA GLY A 156 -15.06 7.50 -0.83
C GLY A 156 -13.69 6.87 -1.12
N PHE A 157 -13.55 6.07 -2.18
CA PHE A 157 -12.28 5.49 -2.60
C PHE A 157 -11.65 6.24 -3.77
N TYR A 158 -10.32 6.26 -3.82
CA TYR A 158 -9.56 6.77 -4.96
C TYR A 158 -8.28 5.96 -5.15
N LEU A 159 -7.63 6.13 -6.30
CA LEU A 159 -6.33 5.53 -6.64
C LEU A 159 -5.21 6.51 -6.25
N PRO A 160 -4.50 6.34 -5.11
CA PRO A 160 -3.44 7.27 -4.70
C PRO A 160 -2.16 7.15 -5.53
N TYR A 161 -1.94 5.99 -6.18
CA TYR A 161 -0.71 5.68 -6.89
C TYR A 161 -0.93 5.67 -8.40
N GLN A 162 -0.68 6.82 -9.02
CA GLN A 162 -0.93 7.07 -10.44
C GLN A 162 0.35 7.53 -11.15
N ALA A 163 0.49 7.17 -12.42
CA ALA A 163 1.66 7.53 -13.22
C ALA A 163 1.90 9.05 -13.22
N GLY A 164 3.11 9.45 -12.80
CA GLY A 164 3.52 10.86 -12.74
C GLY A 164 2.86 11.68 -11.63
N ARG A 165 2.02 11.07 -10.78
CA ARG A 165 1.33 11.75 -9.67
C ARG A 165 1.60 11.12 -8.31
N SER A 166 2.48 10.14 -8.24
CA SER A 166 2.91 9.52 -6.98
C SER A 166 4.40 9.17 -7.01
N GLY A 167 5.00 9.01 -5.83
CA GLY A 167 6.40 8.59 -5.72
C GLY A 167 6.69 7.12 -5.97
N VAL A 168 5.65 6.28 -5.97
CA VAL A 168 5.69 4.83 -6.28
C VAL A 168 5.23 4.56 -7.70
N SER A 169 5.51 3.34 -8.20
CA SER A 169 4.96 2.85 -9.46
C SER A 169 3.42 2.85 -9.45
N PRO A 170 2.75 2.95 -10.62
CA PRO A 170 1.29 2.92 -10.67
C PRO A 170 0.73 1.58 -10.17
N GLU A 171 -0.29 1.65 -9.30
CA GLU A 171 -0.93 0.48 -8.70
C GLU A 171 -2.45 0.56 -8.94
N PRO A 172 -2.97 0.12 -10.11
CA PRO A 172 -4.40 0.19 -10.44
C PRO A 172 -5.32 -0.65 -9.54
N TRP A 173 -4.74 -1.51 -8.70
CA TRP A 173 -5.44 -2.30 -7.69
C TRP A 173 -5.58 -1.61 -6.34
N HIS A 174 -4.73 -0.61 -6.05
CA HIS A 174 -4.61 -0.01 -4.72
C HIS A 174 -5.61 1.12 -4.57
N LEU A 175 -6.62 0.92 -3.73
CA LEU A 175 -7.63 1.93 -3.39
C LEU A 175 -7.40 2.44 -1.98
N SER A 176 -7.61 3.74 -1.78
CA SER A 176 -7.58 4.36 -0.46
C SER A 176 -8.89 5.05 -0.14
N TYR A 177 -9.43 4.80 1.04
CA TYR A 177 -10.62 5.48 1.55
C TYR A 177 -10.24 6.89 2.03
N PHE A 178 -10.46 7.90 1.18
CA PHE A 178 -9.98 9.28 1.43
C PHE A 178 -10.59 9.98 2.65
N PRO A 179 -11.83 9.71 3.11
CA PRO A 179 -12.39 10.38 4.28
C PRO A 179 -11.59 10.16 5.57
N GLU A 180 -10.96 9.00 5.73
CA GLU A 180 -10.08 8.71 6.89
C GLU A 180 -8.60 8.86 6.54
N SER A 181 -8.17 8.34 5.39
CA SER A 181 -6.76 8.32 5.03
C SER A 181 -6.16 9.73 4.85
N SER A 182 -6.96 10.73 4.47
CA SER A 182 -6.50 12.13 4.40
C SER A 182 -6.20 12.71 5.80
N LEU A 183 -6.99 12.33 6.81
CA LEU A 183 -6.76 12.73 8.20
C LEU A 183 -5.52 12.05 8.77
N TYR A 184 -5.31 10.78 8.41
CA TYR A 184 -4.14 10.02 8.81
C TYR A 184 -2.85 10.54 8.18
N LEU A 185 -2.88 10.87 6.89
CA LEU A 185 -1.75 11.49 6.21
C LEU A 185 -1.39 12.84 6.85
N ALA A 186 -2.39 13.66 7.22
CA ALA A 186 -2.15 14.95 7.89
C ALA A 186 -1.56 14.82 9.31
N GLN A 187 -1.83 13.71 9.99
CA GLN A 187 -1.29 13.41 11.33
C GLN A 187 0.05 12.65 11.28
N TYR A 188 0.48 12.23 10.10
CA TYR A 188 1.70 11.47 9.94
C TYR A 188 2.92 12.30 10.36
N ASP A 189 3.72 11.76 11.28
CA ASP A 189 4.92 12.41 11.80
C ASP A 189 6.20 11.66 11.40
N ARG A 190 7.10 12.38 10.74
CA ARG A 190 8.40 11.87 10.30
C ARG A 190 9.31 11.54 11.48
N LYS A 191 9.20 12.28 12.59
CA LYS A 191 10.05 12.06 13.78
C LYS A 191 9.69 10.75 14.44
N SER A 192 8.40 10.47 14.57
CA SER A 192 7.89 9.19 15.05
C SER A 192 8.32 8.02 14.15
N LEU A 193 8.25 8.17 12.81
CA LEU A 193 8.80 7.16 11.89
C LEU A 193 10.30 6.95 12.13
N LYS A 194 11.09 8.04 12.22
CA LYS A 194 12.54 7.97 12.45
C LYS A 194 12.85 7.19 13.73
N GLN A 195 12.17 7.53 14.82
CA GLN A 195 12.34 6.88 16.12
C GLN A 195 11.97 5.39 16.04
N LEU A 196 10.87 5.05 15.36
CA LEU A 196 10.47 3.66 15.16
C LEU A 196 11.52 2.86 14.38
N LEU A 197 11.99 3.39 13.25
CA LEU A 197 12.99 2.74 12.41
C LEU A 197 14.34 2.59 13.12
N SER A 198 14.80 3.63 13.81
CA SER A 198 16.06 3.59 14.58
C SER A 198 16.06 2.45 15.59
N ASN A 199 14.93 2.20 16.24
CA ASN A 199 14.81 1.18 17.28
C ASN A 199 14.33 -0.20 16.77
N SER A 200 14.03 -0.34 15.48
CA SER A 200 13.55 -1.61 14.89
C SER A 200 14.67 -2.42 14.23
N ASN A 201 14.47 -3.74 14.09
CA ASN A 201 15.37 -4.58 13.29
C ASN A 201 14.98 -4.52 11.80
N ILE A 202 15.55 -3.55 11.08
CA ILE A 202 15.28 -3.32 9.66
C ILE A 202 16.58 -3.25 8.85
N SER A 203 16.61 -3.93 7.71
CA SER A 203 17.70 -3.85 6.73
C SER A 203 17.81 -2.44 6.13
N LEU A 204 19.03 -2.05 5.72
CA LEU A 204 19.32 -0.75 5.09
C LEU A 204 19.05 0.47 5.99
N LYS A 205 19.04 0.26 7.32
CA LYS A 205 18.69 1.31 8.30
C LYS A 205 19.50 2.59 8.12
N SER A 206 20.82 2.50 7.91
CA SER A 206 21.65 3.70 7.76
C SER A 206 21.26 4.52 6.53
N ALA A 207 21.09 3.87 5.37
CA ALA A 207 20.61 4.52 4.14
C ALA A 207 19.23 5.17 4.33
N LEU A 208 18.31 4.45 4.97
CA LEU A 208 16.97 4.96 5.28
C LEU A 208 16.99 6.19 6.19
N ILE A 209 17.76 6.15 7.28
CA ILE A 209 17.80 7.24 8.26
C ILE A 209 18.48 8.50 7.69
N ASN A 210 19.49 8.32 6.84
CA ASN A 210 20.22 9.42 6.22
C ASN A 210 19.37 10.17 5.18
N ARG A 211 18.46 9.46 4.49
CA ARG A 211 17.59 10.00 3.43
C ARG A 211 16.13 10.16 3.85
N LEU A 212 15.80 9.99 5.13
CA LEU A 212 14.42 9.80 5.58
C LEU A 212 13.48 10.94 5.17
N ASP A 213 13.99 12.18 5.16
CA ASP A 213 13.20 13.31 4.73
C ASP A 213 12.89 13.18 3.21
N GLU A 214 13.88 13.06 2.34
CA GLU A 214 13.63 12.81 0.91
C GLU A 214 12.65 11.64 0.67
N LEU A 215 12.85 10.52 1.36
CA LEU A 215 12.03 9.31 1.20
C LEU A 215 10.58 9.54 1.64
N VAL A 216 10.34 10.24 2.75
CA VAL A 216 8.97 10.50 3.20
C VAL A 216 8.25 11.52 2.29
N ASP A 217 8.96 12.55 1.80
CA ASP A 217 8.35 13.49 0.85
C ASP A 217 7.90 12.77 -0.42
N ARG A 218 8.76 11.89 -0.93
CA ARG A 218 8.49 11.14 -2.15
C ARG A 218 7.46 10.02 -1.96
N TYR A 219 7.64 9.15 -0.97
CA TYR A 219 6.89 7.90 -0.89
C TYR A 219 5.68 7.93 0.05
N VAL A 220 5.50 9.01 0.81
CA VAL A 220 4.33 9.20 1.69
C VAL A 220 3.46 10.37 1.23
N TYR A 221 4.08 11.53 1.01
CA TYR A 221 3.34 12.77 0.71
C TYR A 221 3.09 13.00 -0.78
N PHE A 222 3.98 12.56 -1.67
CA PHE A 222 3.74 12.64 -3.11
C PHE A 222 2.85 11.49 -3.57
N ILE A 223 1.54 11.75 -3.58
CA ILE A 223 0.46 10.88 -4.04
C ILE A 223 -0.53 11.69 -4.87
N ALA A 224 -1.39 11.00 -5.63
CA ALA A 224 -2.45 11.66 -6.38
C ALA A 224 -3.39 12.42 -5.43
N ASP A 225 -3.90 13.56 -5.89
CA ASP A 225 -4.81 14.37 -5.07
C ASP A 225 -6.07 13.57 -4.73
N ALA A 226 -6.39 13.53 -3.44
CA ALA A 226 -7.66 12.99 -2.99
C ALA A 226 -8.80 13.86 -3.57
N PRO A 227 -9.93 13.24 -3.95
CA PRO A 227 -11.11 13.99 -4.36
C PRO A 227 -11.60 14.94 -3.25
N LYS A 228 -12.21 16.05 -3.66
CA LYS A 228 -12.81 17.05 -2.76
C LYS A 228 -14.29 16.76 -2.51
#